data_AF-A0A2K5WZX9-F1
#
_entry.id   AF-A0A2K5WZX9-F1
#
_cell.length_a   1.000
_cell.length_b   1.000
_cell.length_c   1.000
_cell.angle_alpha   90.00
_cell.angle_beta   90.00
_cell.angle_gamma   90.00
#
_symmetry.space_group_name_H-M   'P 1'
#
loop_
_entity.id
_entity.type
_entity.pdbx_description
1 polymer ?
#
loop_
_entity_poly.entity_id
_entity_poly.type
_entity_poly.pdbx_seq_one_letter_code
_entity_poly.pdbx_strand_id
1 'polypeptide(L)'
;MAVKKIAIFGATGQTGLTTLAQAVQAGYEVTVLVRDSSRLPSEGPQPAHVVVGDVLQAADVDKTVAGQDAVIVLLGTRNDLSPTTVMSEGARNIVAAMKAHGVDKVVACTSGDQPLTGAYTVTLDGRGPSRVISKHDLGHFMLHCLTTDEYDGHSTYPSHQYQ
;
A
#
# COMPACT_ATOMS: atom_id res chain seq x y z
N MET A 1 2.71 8.77 18.24
CA MET A 1 2.25 7.44 18.69
C MET A 1 2.64 6.44 17.60
N ALA A 2 2.92 5.18 17.93
CA ALA A 2 3.23 4.18 16.91
C ALA A 2 1.96 3.83 16.12
N VAL A 3 2.07 3.76 14.80
CA VAL A 3 0.99 3.34 13.88
C VAL A 3 0.55 1.92 14.24
N LYS A 4 -0.76 1.69 14.40
CA LYS A 4 -1.34 0.36 14.64
C LYS A 4 -2.46 0.01 13.66
N LYS A 5 -3.32 0.96 13.34
CA LYS A 5 -4.47 0.79 12.44
C LYS A 5 -4.14 1.34 11.07
N ILE A 6 -4.26 0.52 10.03
CA ILE A 6 -3.92 0.95 8.67
C ILE A 6 -4.98 0.55 7.65
N ALA A 7 -5.20 1.43 6.67
CA ALA A 7 -5.94 1.09 5.46
C ALA A 7 -4.97 0.72 4.32
N ILE A 8 -5.26 -0.38 3.62
CA ILE A 8 -4.53 -0.78 2.40
C ILE A 8 -5.46 -0.74 1.20
N PHE A 9 -5.17 0.17 0.26
CA PHE A 9 -5.81 0.23 -1.05
C PHE A 9 -5.01 -0.60 -2.06
N GLY A 10 -5.69 -1.42 -2.87
CA GLY A 10 -5.02 -2.31 -3.81
C GLY A 10 -4.51 -3.63 -3.19
N ALA A 11 -5.05 -4.03 -2.04
CA ALA A 11 -4.66 -5.23 -1.30
C ALA A 11 -4.77 -6.55 -2.10
N THR A 12 -5.56 -6.60 -3.18
CA THR A 12 -5.72 -7.79 -4.04
C THR A 12 -4.80 -7.79 -5.28
N GLY A 13 -3.84 -6.86 -5.35
CA GLY A 13 -2.77 -6.83 -6.36
C GLY A 13 -1.56 -7.69 -5.97
N GLN A 14 -0.58 -7.83 -6.86
CA GLN A 14 0.63 -8.63 -6.62
C GLN A 14 1.37 -8.19 -5.34
N THR A 15 1.69 -6.90 -5.24
CA THR A 15 2.31 -6.30 -4.04
C THR A 15 1.33 -6.19 -2.88
N GLY A 16 0.05 -5.91 -3.18
CA GLY A 16 -1.02 -5.79 -2.18
C GLY A 16 -1.16 -7.03 -1.32
N LEU A 17 -1.20 -8.22 -1.93
CA LEU A 17 -1.42 -9.48 -1.22
C LEU A 17 -0.30 -9.77 -0.22
N THR A 18 0.95 -9.58 -0.63
CA THR A 18 2.07 -9.80 0.30
C THR A 18 2.19 -8.69 1.35
N THR A 19 1.85 -7.45 1.02
CA THR A 19 1.85 -6.34 1.99
C THR A 19 0.79 -6.56 3.06
N LEU A 20 -0.41 -7.00 2.66
CA LEU A 20 -1.48 -7.38 3.59
C LEU A 20 -1.01 -8.50 4.53
N ALA A 21 -0.48 -9.60 3.98
CA ALA A 21 -0.03 -10.73 4.78
C ALA A 21 1.07 -10.31 5.78
N GLN A 22 2.07 -9.54 5.33
CA GLN A 22 3.15 -9.02 6.17
C GLN A 22 2.62 -8.06 7.25
N ALA A 23 1.67 -7.19 6.91
CA ALA A 23 1.09 -6.24 7.86
C ALA A 23 0.34 -6.94 9.00
N VAL A 24 -0.50 -7.92 8.66
CA VAL A 24 -1.22 -8.71 9.66
C VAL A 24 -0.25 -9.51 10.54
N GLN A 25 0.78 -10.11 9.94
CA GLN A 25 1.84 -10.82 10.70
C GLN A 25 2.63 -9.90 11.62
N ALA A 26 2.86 -8.65 11.22
CA ALA A 26 3.52 -7.62 12.02
C ALA A 26 2.61 -7.04 13.12
N GLY A 27 1.35 -7.48 13.22
CA GLY A 27 0.41 -7.07 14.28
C GLY A 27 -0.36 -5.79 14.00
N TYR A 28 -0.37 -5.29 12.76
CA TYR A 28 -1.24 -4.18 12.38
C TYR A 28 -2.71 -4.62 12.32
N GLU A 29 -3.61 -3.74 12.76
CA GLU A 29 -5.05 -3.89 12.53
C GLU A 29 -5.38 -3.36 11.13
N VAL A 30 -5.50 -4.27 10.16
CA VAL A 30 -5.60 -3.90 8.74
C VAL A 30 -7.05 -3.82 8.29
N THR A 31 -7.40 -2.70 7.66
CA THR A 31 -8.63 -2.52 6.87
C THR A 31 -8.30 -2.52 5.38
N VAL A 32 -9.06 -3.24 4.56
CA VAL A 32 -8.88 -3.27 3.11
C VAL A 32 -10.13 -2.80 2.38
N LEU A 33 -9.95 -1.99 1.33
CA LEU A 33 -10.99 -1.72 0.33
C LEU A 33 -10.78 -2.63 -0.88
N VAL A 34 -11.78 -3.47 -1.17
CA VAL A 34 -11.74 -4.40 -2.30
C VAL A 34 -13.01 -4.31 -3.14
N ARG A 35 -12.86 -4.36 -4.46
CA ARG A 35 -14.02 -4.43 -5.39
C ARG A 35 -14.70 -5.79 -5.37
N ASP A 36 -13.93 -6.83 -5.07
CA ASP A 36 -14.33 -8.23 -5.13
C ASP A 36 -13.55 -8.99 -4.05
N SER A 37 -14.23 -9.37 -2.98
CA SER A 37 -13.64 -10.03 -1.82
C SER A 37 -13.19 -11.47 -2.11
N SER A 38 -13.70 -12.11 -3.18
CA SER A 38 -13.26 -13.44 -3.59
C SER A 38 -11.78 -13.49 -4.03
N ARG A 39 -11.18 -12.32 -4.29
CA ARG A 39 -9.76 -12.17 -4.64
C ARG A 39 -8.83 -12.09 -3.43
N LEU A 40 -9.38 -12.04 -2.23
CA LEU A 40 -8.60 -12.22 -1.01
C LEU A 40 -8.36 -13.73 -0.81
N PRO A 41 -7.16 -14.13 -0.35
CA PRO A 41 -6.86 -15.53 -0.11
C PRO A 41 -7.70 -16.04 1.07
N SER A 42 -8.26 -17.25 0.94
CA SER A 42 -9.00 -17.92 2.02
C SER A 42 -8.08 -18.45 3.12
N GLU A 43 -6.79 -18.60 2.83
CA GLU A 43 -5.77 -19.11 3.76
C GLU A 43 -4.77 -18.01 4.13
N GLY A 44 -4.09 -18.18 5.26
CA GLY A 44 -3.07 -17.25 5.74
C GLY A 44 -3.63 -16.04 6.53
N PRO A 45 -2.79 -15.02 6.78
CA PRO A 45 -3.17 -13.86 7.58
C PRO A 45 -4.32 -13.07 6.95
N GLN A 46 -5.38 -12.83 7.72
CA GLN A 46 -6.59 -12.14 7.28
C GLN A 46 -6.64 -10.69 7.76
N PRO A 47 -7.20 -9.76 6.97
CA PRO A 47 -7.45 -8.40 7.45
C PRO A 47 -8.45 -8.41 8.61
N ALA A 48 -8.35 -7.42 9.49
CA ALA A 48 -9.32 -7.22 10.56
C ALA A 48 -10.67 -6.76 10.01
N HIS A 49 -10.66 -5.92 8.97
CA HIS A 49 -11.85 -5.33 8.37
C HIS A 49 -11.79 -5.38 6.84
N VAL A 50 -12.90 -5.74 6.21
CA VAL A 50 -13.04 -5.74 4.75
C VAL A 50 -14.19 -4.82 4.35
N VAL A 51 -13.89 -3.79 3.59
CA VAL A 51 -14.87 -2.93 2.93
C VAL A 51 -14.99 -3.36 1.48
N VAL A 52 -16.19 -3.76 1.06
CA VAL A 52 -16.47 -4.04 -0.35
C VAL A 52 -16.96 -2.76 -1.00
N GLY A 53 -16.23 -2.29 -2.02
CA GLY A 53 -16.51 -1.02 -2.69
C GLY A 53 -15.47 -0.65 -3.73
N ASP A 54 -15.54 0.57 -4.24
CA ASP A 54 -14.63 1.09 -5.26
C ASP A 54 -13.89 2.34 -4.77
N VAL A 55 -12.59 2.43 -5.08
CA VAL A 55 -11.78 3.60 -4.71
C VAL A 55 -12.24 4.89 -5.40
N LEU A 56 -12.97 4.75 -6.51
CA LEU A 56 -13.61 5.87 -7.20
C LEU A 56 -14.87 6.38 -6.49
N GLN A 57 -15.41 5.63 -5.53
CA GLN A 57 -16.54 6.05 -4.71
C GLN A 57 -16.04 6.67 -3.41
N ALA A 58 -16.21 7.98 -3.28
CA ALA A 58 -15.73 8.73 -2.11
C ALA A 58 -16.25 8.18 -0.77
N ALA A 59 -17.51 7.72 -0.74
CA ALA A 59 -18.12 7.15 0.46
C ALA A 59 -17.48 5.81 0.90
N ASP A 60 -16.98 5.01 -0.03
CA ASP A 60 -16.34 3.74 0.29
C ASP A 60 -14.91 3.98 0.80
N VAL A 61 -14.21 4.93 0.19
CA VAL A 61 -12.91 5.40 0.66
C VAL A 61 -13.01 6.03 2.05
N ASP A 62 -14.01 6.88 2.29
CA ASP A 62 -14.27 7.51 3.59
C ASP A 62 -14.43 6.47 4.71
N LYS A 63 -15.30 5.47 4.53
CA LYS A 63 -15.48 4.35 5.47
C LYS A 63 -14.19 3.58 5.72
N THR A 64 -13.34 3.44 4.71
CA THR A 64 -12.09 2.68 4.80
C THR A 64 -11.03 3.45 5.61
N VAL A 65 -10.98 4.77 5.44
CA VAL A 65 -9.98 5.66 6.09
C VAL A 65 -10.38 6.08 7.50
N ALA A 66 -11.67 6.00 7.84
CA ALA A 66 -12.15 6.36 9.17
C ALA A 66 -11.42 5.62 10.31
N GLY A 67 -10.83 6.39 11.22
CA GLY A 67 -10.17 5.86 12.43
C GLY A 67 -8.90 5.05 12.19
N GLN A 68 -8.22 5.28 11.06
CA GLN A 68 -6.90 4.71 10.77
C GLN A 68 -5.79 5.66 11.24
N ASP A 69 -4.61 5.12 11.52
CA ASP A 69 -3.41 5.90 11.82
C ASP A 69 -2.63 6.24 10.55
N ALA A 70 -2.66 5.36 9.53
CA ALA A 70 -1.97 5.56 8.27
C ALA A 70 -2.66 4.85 7.09
N VAL A 71 -2.29 5.26 5.87
CA VAL A 71 -2.77 4.68 4.61
C VAL A 71 -1.62 4.14 3.77
N ILE A 72 -1.76 2.93 3.23
CA ILE A 72 -0.90 2.36 2.19
C ILE A 72 -1.68 2.30 0.87
N VAL A 73 -1.07 2.81 -0.20
CA VAL A 73 -1.66 2.82 -1.55
C VAL A 73 -0.83 1.96 -2.50
N LEU A 74 -1.43 0.84 -2.91
CA LEU A 74 -0.89 -0.13 -3.87
C LEU A 74 -1.86 -0.31 -5.06
N LEU A 75 -2.54 0.77 -5.44
CA LEU A 75 -3.45 0.78 -6.59
C LEU A 75 -2.67 0.55 -7.89
N GLY A 76 -3.33 -0.07 -8.86
CA GLY A 76 -2.79 -0.31 -10.18
C GLY A 76 -3.83 -0.87 -11.13
N THR A 77 -3.51 -0.90 -12.43
CA THR A 77 -4.40 -1.35 -13.51
C THR A 77 -4.19 -2.82 -13.89
N ARG A 78 -3.39 -3.57 -13.11
CA ARG A 78 -2.93 -4.92 -13.46
C ARG A 78 -2.18 -4.86 -14.81
N ASN A 79 -2.68 -5.57 -15.82
CA ASN A 79 -2.07 -5.62 -17.15
C ASN A 79 -2.69 -4.64 -18.15
N ASP A 80 -3.66 -3.82 -17.71
CA ASP A 80 -4.30 -2.83 -18.58
C ASP A 80 -3.41 -1.58 -18.67
N LEU A 81 -2.93 -1.30 -19.89
CA LEU A 81 -2.07 -0.16 -20.22
C LEU A 81 -2.82 0.97 -20.95
N SER A 82 -4.15 0.88 -21.03
CA SER A 82 -4.97 1.95 -21.60
C SER A 82 -4.86 3.25 -20.79
N PRO A 83 -5.06 4.42 -21.42
CA PRO A 83 -5.13 5.68 -20.69
C PRO A 83 -6.13 5.60 -19.53
N THR A 84 -5.69 5.95 -18.33
CA THR A 84 -6.47 5.76 -17.11
C THR A 84 -6.31 6.94 -16.15
N THR A 85 -7.35 7.17 -15.35
CA THR A 85 -7.36 8.12 -14.24
C THR A 85 -7.65 7.44 -12.90
N VAL A 86 -7.76 6.10 -12.88
CA VAL A 86 -8.24 5.36 -11.71
C VAL A 86 -7.37 5.63 -10.47
N MET A 87 -6.05 5.62 -10.64
CA MET A 87 -5.11 5.87 -9.53
C MET A 87 -5.16 7.33 -9.06
N SER A 88 -5.25 8.29 -9.97
CA SER A 88 -5.29 9.72 -9.60
C SER A 88 -6.61 10.11 -8.94
N GLU A 89 -7.74 9.65 -9.46
CA GLU A 89 -9.06 9.90 -8.85
C GLU A 89 -9.21 9.17 -7.52
N GLY A 90 -8.71 7.93 -7.43
CA GLY A 90 -8.63 7.22 -6.15
C GLY A 90 -7.78 7.97 -5.12
N ALA A 91 -6.62 8.49 -5.53
CA ALA A 91 -5.77 9.30 -4.64
C ALA A 91 -6.46 10.59 -4.18
N ARG A 92 -7.25 11.27 -5.04
CA ARG A 92 -8.04 12.44 -4.63
C ARG A 92 -9.04 12.09 -3.52
N ASN A 93 -9.75 10.97 -3.67
CA ASN A 93 -10.69 10.50 -2.66
C ASN A 93 -10.00 10.13 -1.35
N ILE A 94 -8.84 9.44 -1.42
CA ILE A 94 -8.06 9.05 -0.25
C ILE A 94 -7.59 10.29 0.51
N VAL A 95 -7.02 11.29 -0.18
CA VAL A 95 -6.56 12.54 0.44
C VAL A 95 -7.73 13.30 1.08
N ALA A 96 -8.90 13.34 0.44
CA ALA A 96 -10.08 13.99 1.01
C ALA A 96 -10.55 13.29 2.30
N ALA A 97 -10.64 11.95 2.29
CA ALA A 97 -11.02 11.18 3.46
C ALA A 97 -10.00 11.29 4.59
N MET A 98 -8.69 11.23 4.28
CA MET A 98 -7.62 11.42 5.27
C MET A 98 -7.75 12.76 5.98
N LYS A 99 -7.99 13.85 5.22
CA LYS A 99 -8.23 15.18 5.80
C LYS A 99 -9.49 15.23 6.67
N ALA A 100 -10.58 14.57 6.25
CA ALA A 100 -11.82 14.53 7.01
C ALA A 100 -11.68 13.79 8.35
N HIS A 101 -10.83 12.76 8.40
CA HIS A 101 -10.63 11.90 9.58
C HIS A 101 -9.35 12.22 10.37
N GLY A 102 -8.58 13.23 9.97
CA GLY A 102 -7.34 13.63 10.65
C GLY A 102 -6.19 12.63 10.50
N VAL A 103 -6.18 11.82 9.43
CA VAL A 103 -5.09 10.88 9.11
C VAL A 103 -4.02 11.65 8.33
N ASP A 104 -2.77 11.60 8.77
CA ASP A 104 -1.67 12.43 8.25
C ASP A 104 -0.55 11.63 7.56
N LYS A 105 -0.53 10.29 7.71
CA LYS A 105 0.48 9.41 7.10
C LYS A 105 -0.05 8.65 5.88
N VAL A 106 0.60 8.82 4.72
CA VAL A 106 0.34 8.01 3.52
C VAL A 106 1.63 7.55 2.86
N VAL A 107 1.70 6.27 2.51
CA VAL A 107 2.79 5.67 1.73
C VAL A 107 2.20 5.11 0.44
N ALA A 108 2.61 5.64 -0.71
CA ALA A 108 2.02 5.31 -2.01
C ALA A 108 3.08 4.78 -3.00
N CYS A 109 2.73 3.69 -3.67
CA CYS A 109 3.58 3.04 -4.67
C CYS A 109 3.16 3.41 -6.09
N THR A 110 4.14 3.46 -7.01
CA THR A 110 3.91 3.67 -8.45
C THR A 110 4.37 2.49 -9.33
N SER A 111 5.43 1.72 -8.98
CA SER A 111 5.89 0.56 -9.78
C SER A 111 6.71 -0.50 -9.00
N GLY A 112 6.61 -1.79 -9.36
CA GLY A 112 7.54 -2.86 -8.93
C GLY A 112 7.05 -4.32 -9.14
N ASP A 113 7.97 -5.29 -9.28
CA ASP A 113 7.76 -6.77 -9.25
C ASP A 113 9.10 -7.50 -8.97
N GLN A 114 9.11 -8.70 -8.32
CA GLN A 114 10.18 -9.75 -8.07
C GLN A 114 10.10 -10.43 -6.65
N PRO A 115 11.06 -11.24 -6.07
CA PRO A 115 10.93 -12.03 -4.79
C PRO A 115 11.59 -11.48 -3.47
N LEU A 116 11.06 -11.75 -2.25
CA LEU A 116 11.49 -11.16 -0.94
C LEU A 116 12.97 -11.42 -0.55
N THR A 117 13.66 -10.42 -0.02
CA THR A 117 15.00 -10.56 0.59
C THR A 117 15.20 -9.83 1.93
N GLY A 118 14.49 -8.74 2.19
CA GLY A 118 14.72 -7.82 3.31
C GLY A 118 16.02 -7.01 3.23
N ALA A 119 16.80 -7.16 2.15
CA ALA A 119 18.15 -6.62 2.03
C ALA A 119 18.28 -5.53 0.94
N TYR A 120 17.20 -4.81 0.65
CA TYR A 120 17.16 -3.77 -0.38
C TYR A 120 17.81 -2.46 0.08
N THR A 121 18.28 -1.67 -0.88
CA THR A 121 18.78 -0.30 -0.68
C THR A 121 17.72 0.70 -1.08
N VAL A 122 17.50 1.72 -0.25
CA VAL A 122 16.60 2.85 -0.55
C VAL A 122 17.45 4.08 -0.82
N THR A 123 17.19 4.75 -1.95
CA THR A 123 17.82 6.03 -2.28
C THR A 123 16.77 7.09 -2.55
N LEU A 124 17.18 8.36 -2.52
CA LEU A 124 16.29 9.53 -2.72
C LEU A 124 16.46 10.19 -4.09
N ASP A 125 17.47 9.79 -4.88
CA ASP A 125 17.80 10.36 -6.19
C ASP A 125 17.32 9.50 -7.38
N GLY A 126 16.60 8.41 -7.09
CA GLY A 126 16.09 7.48 -8.11
C GLY A 126 17.15 6.56 -8.71
N ARG A 127 18.38 6.53 -8.18
CA ARG A 127 19.45 5.61 -8.62
C ARG A 127 19.66 4.54 -7.58
N GLY A 128 19.97 3.32 -7.98
CA GLY A 128 20.18 2.24 -7.02
C GLY A 128 21.11 1.15 -7.55
N PRO A 129 21.46 0.19 -6.69
CA PRO A 129 22.28 -0.96 -7.08
C PRO A 129 21.65 -1.82 -8.19
N SER A 130 20.34 -1.71 -8.43
CA SER A 130 19.64 -2.41 -9.50
C SER A 130 18.45 -1.61 -10.04
N ARG A 131 17.76 -2.17 -11.04
CA ARG A 131 16.48 -1.67 -11.57
C ARG A 131 15.27 -2.47 -11.11
N VAL A 132 15.44 -3.27 -10.06
CA VAL A 132 14.46 -4.28 -9.66
C VAL A 132 14.26 -4.30 -8.16
N ILE A 133 13.00 -4.44 -7.73
CA ILE A 133 12.61 -4.61 -6.34
C ILE A 133 11.47 -5.60 -6.29
N SER A 134 11.56 -6.54 -5.37
CA SER A 134 10.55 -7.56 -5.25
C SER A 134 9.22 -7.04 -4.72
N LYS A 135 8.11 -7.67 -5.10
CA LYS A 135 6.78 -7.34 -4.55
C LYS A 135 6.74 -7.49 -3.02
N HIS A 136 7.52 -8.42 -2.49
CA HIS A 136 7.60 -8.67 -1.06
C HIS A 136 8.46 -7.64 -0.34
N ASP A 137 9.63 -7.27 -0.89
CA ASP A 137 10.52 -6.24 -0.33
C ASP A 137 9.90 -4.86 -0.43
N LEU A 138 9.20 -4.62 -1.54
CA LEU A 138 8.38 -3.44 -1.70
C LEU A 138 7.31 -3.40 -0.61
N GLY A 139 6.56 -4.48 -0.41
CA GLY A 139 5.60 -4.58 0.69
C GLY A 139 6.22 -4.35 2.08
N HIS A 140 7.40 -4.94 2.33
CA HIS A 140 8.17 -4.71 3.55
C HIS A 140 8.56 -3.24 3.71
N PHE A 141 9.01 -2.59 2.64
CA PHE A 141 9.36 -1.17 2.63
C PHE A 141 8.17 -0.27 2.90
N MET A 142 7.00 -0.57 2.30
CA MET A 142 5.77 0.19 2.58
C MET A 142 5.44 0.19 4.08
N LEU A 143 5.64 -0.94 4.76
CA LEU A 143 5.43 -1.07 6.20
C LEU A 143 6.54 -0.41 7.01
N HIS A 144 7.79 -0.49 6.56
CA HIS A 144 8.90 0.19 7.21
C HIS A 144 8.68 1.71 7.24
N CYS A 145 8.19 2.30 6.15
CA CYS A 145 7.80 3.71 6.09
C CYS A 145 6.72 4.10 7.11
N LEU A 146 5.97 3.17 7.71
CA LEU A 146 5.03 3.49 8.80
C LEU A 146 5.74 3.77 10.13
N THR A 147 6.98 3.29 10.28
CA THR A 147 7.74 3.31 11.54
C THR A 147 8.77 4.44 11.63
N THR A 148 8.96 5.22 10.56
CA THR A 148 9.90 6.33 10.46
C THR A 148 9.27 7.50 9.72
N ASP A 149 9.78 8.71 9.95
CA ASP A 149 9.44 9.96 9.25
C ASP A 149 10.56 10.41 8.29
N GLU A 150 11.69 9.70 8.23
CA GLU A 150 12.86 10.02 7.40
C GLU A 150 12.53 10.18 5.91
N TYR A 151 11.49 9.50 5.44
CA TYR A 151 11.08 9.51 4.02
C TYR A 151 9.91 10.45 3.74
N ASP A 152 9.37 11.13 4.75
CA ASP A 152 8.20 11.99 4.60
C ASP A 152 8.56 13.19 3.71
N GLY A 153 7.78 13.43 2.65
CA GLY A 153 8.05 14.48 1.67
C GLY A 153 9.11 14.13 0.62
N HIS A 154 9.65 12.90 0.64
CA HIS A 154 10.66 12.45 -0.32
C HIS A 154 10.11 11.41 -1.31
N SER A 155 10.72 11.37 -2.50
CA SER A 155 10.59 10.22 -3.39
C SER A 155 11.64 9.19 -3.03
N THR A 156 11.24 7.93 -2.91
CA THR A 156 12.12 6.83 -2.49
C THR A 156 12.23 5.78 -3.58
N TYR A 157 13.43 5.26 -3.79
CA TYR A 157 13.71 4.22 -4.76
C TYR A 157 14.31 2.98 -4.08
N PRO A 158 13.46 2.03 -3.62
CA PRO A 158 13.94 0.75 -3.14
C PRO A 158 14.40 -0.13 -4.32
N SER A 159 15.58 -0.73 -4.22
CA SER A 159 16.10 -1.69 -5.22
C SER A 159 17.05 -2.71 -4.59
N HIS A 160 17.15 -3.90 -5.19
CA HIS A 160 18.06 -4.95 -4.74
C HIS A 160 18.59 -5.80 -5.92
N GLN A 161 19.77 -6.39 -5.77
CA GLN A 161 20.33 -7.33 -6.75
C GLN A 161 19.96 -8.77 -6.38
N TYR A 162 18.90 -9.29 -7.00
CA TYR A 162 18.55 -10.70 -6.93
C TYR A 162 19.42 -11.44 -7.97
N GLN A 163 20.34 -12.29 -7.51
CA GLN A 163 21.19 -13.11 -8.38
C GLN A 163 20.39 -14.25 -9.04
#